data_AF-A0A9D6Z693-F1
#
_entry.id   AF-A0A9D6Z693-F1
#
_cell.length_a   1.000
_cell.length_b   1.000
_cell.length_c   1.000
_cell.angle_alpha   90.00
_cell.angle_beta   90.00
_cell.angle_gamma   90.00
#
_symmetry.space_group_name_H-M   'P 1'
#
loop_
_entity.id
_entity.type
_entity.pdbx_description
1 polymer ?
#
loop_
_entity_poly.entity_id
_entity_poly.type
_entity_poly.pdbx_seq_one_letter_code
_entity_poly.pdbx_strand_id
1 'polypeptide(L)'
;MMKRLEHSLYALLVILLAQAGCSSSVVQLHDQPDLNHRDFRQKLADNKELATRFLACTGQVHDEPLSERHNAGTSSEPLSPQTQKGHVVSVRPLAAVIDTVRRRHPDKGASLSILADVLDDVANAATARIDLDKLKQVAEAARQWHGHIGLDEDQFERDSSRFARLLLAYNKAYLGDLSYRARSGSTGTGPRGVVKVTSQGFVDRSGNAFLFPGISAEIEMSSGSPVRASASMVDSQRVSADLTRIFLEAFFDTAFRVPAVHGATALRVVSNSREPSYPEFDADHPAIPLEALARVTRDAMRAEAAMVALVGKAVRGGSLFGTNNETVAATLETAAGVIAKKLVEHEGFCYSQVMTGQPASNPRDQNEPPVK
;
A
#
# COMPACT_ATOMS: atom_id res chain seq x y z
N MET A 1 4.57 -11.72 -63.29
CA MET A 1 3.76 -12.01 -62.07
C MET A 1 4.59 -12.16 -60.78
N MET A 2 5.88 -12.48 -60.82
CA MET A 2 6.70 -12.70 -59.59
C MET A 2 6.95 -11.44 -58.73
N LYS A 3 7.03 -10.23 -59.32
CA LYS A 3 7.33 -9.00 -58.56
C LYS A 3 6.26 -8.59 -57.53
N ARG A 4 5.00 -9.02 -57.67
CA ARG A 4 3.94 -8.71 -56.68
C ARG A 4 4.01 -9.56 -55.41
N LEU A 5 4.58 -10.76 -55.50
CA LEU A 5 4.71 -11.66 -54.35
C LEU A 5 5.76 -11.15 -53.35
N GLU A 6 6.87 -10.61 -53.86
CA GLU A 6 7.96 -10.09 -53.02
C GLU A 6 7.53 -8.86 -52.20
N HIS A 7 6.73 -7.96 -52.80
CA HIS A 7 6.21 -6.79 -52.10
C HIS A 7 5.16 -7.18 -51.04
N SER A 8 4.35 -8.21 -51.30
CA SER A 8 3.38 -8.72 -50.33
C SER A 8 4.04 -9.42 -49.15
N LEU A 9 5.13 -10.17 -49.39
CA LEU A 9 5.91 -10.81 -48.33
C LEU A 9 6.64 -9.79 -47.48
N TYR A 10 7.24 -8.75 -48.09
CA TYR A 10 7.86 -7.66 -47.33
C TYR A 10 6.85 -6.87 -46.49
N ALA A 11 5.67 -6.57 -47.04
CA ALA A 11 4.61 -5.90 -46.28
C ALA A 11 4.11 -6.76 -45.11
N LEU A 12 3.93 -8.06 -45.32
CA LEU A 12 3.54 -9.01 -44.26
C LEU A 12 4.64 -9.12 -43.19
N LEU A 13 5.91 -9.13 -43.57
CA LEU A 13 7.04 -9.23 -42.66
C LEU A 13 7.25 -7.94 -41.85
N VAL A 14 7.02 -6.78 -42.46
CA VAL A 14 7.01 -5.48 -41.75
C VAL A 14 5.81 -5.38 -40.80
N ILE A 15 4.64 -5.89 -41.19
CA ILE A 15 3.47 -5.97 -40.30
C ILE A 15 3.74 -6.95 -39.15
N LEU A 16 4.34 -8.11 -39.41
CA LEU A 16 4.71 -9.09 -38.39
C LEU A 16 5.81 -8.56 -37.47
N LEU A 17 6.79 -7.81 -37.97
CA LEU A 17 7.83 -7.15 -37.17
C LEU A 17 7.27 -5.96 -36.37
N ALA A 18 6.30 -5.23 -36.91
CA ALA A 18 5.58 -4.18 -36.20
C ALA A 18 4.62 -4.76 -35.13
N GLN A 19 4.08 -5.97 -35.35
CA GLN A 19 3.28 -6.71 -34.36
C GLN A 19 4.15 -7.48 -33.34
N ALA A 20 5.38 -7.83 -33.72
CA ALA A 20 6.40 -8.40 -32.83
C ALA A 20 7.25 -7.31 -32.14
N GLY A 21 6.93 -6.03 -32.36
CA GLY A 21 7.35 -4.96 -31.47
C GLY A 21 6.75 -5.25 -30.10
N CYS A 22 7.50 -5.99 -29.28
CA CYS A 22 7.16 -6.31 -27.91
C CYS A 22 6.88 -4.99 -27.18
N SER A 23 5.60 -4.60 -27.09
CA SER A 23 5.14 -3.65 -26.10
C SER A 23 5.52 -4.25 -24.76
N SER A 24 6.66 -3.86 -24.21
CA SER A 24 7.12 -4.35 -22.93
C SER A 24 6.03 -4.07 -21.90
N SER A 25 5.62 -5.09 -21.15
CA SER A 25 4.70 -5.02 -19.99
C SER A 25 5.26 -4.18 -18.83
N VAL A 26 6.14 -3.22 -19.12
CA VAL A 26 7.01 -2.54 -18.18
C VAL A 26 6.72 -1.05 -18.24
N VAL A 27 6.31 -0.49 -17.10
CA VAL A 27 6.15 0.95 -16.92
C VAL A 27 7.46 1.53 -16.40
N GLN A 28 8.06 2.46 -17.14
CA GLN A 28 9.25 3.18 -16.67
C GLN A 28 8.83 4.29 -15.70
N LEU A 29 9.50 4.36 -14.53
CA LEU A 29 9.18 5.34 -13.48
C LEU A 29 10.07 6.59 -13.52
N HIS A 30 11.06 6.64 -14.41
CA HIS A 30 12.14 7.61 -14.34
C HIS A 30 11.69 9.08 -14.52
N ASP A 31 10.62 9.31 -15.29
CA ASP A 31 10.17 10.65 -15.68
C ASP A 31 9.13 11.27 -14.73
N GLN A 32 8.89 10.67 -13.55
CA GLN A 32 7.80 11.07 -12.67
C GLN A 32 8.34 11.74 -11.40
N PRO A 33 8.30 13.08 -11.32
CA PRO A 33 8.88 13.83 -10.21
C PRO A 33 8.18 13.55 -8.87
N ASP A 34 6.90 13.16 -8.91
CA ASP A 34 6.10 12.84 -7.71
C ASP A 34 6.44 11.47 -7.11
N LEU A 35 7.26 10.65 -7.77
CA LEU A 35 7.69 9.32 -7.31
C LEU A 35 9.16 9.28 -6.85
N ASN A 36 9.78 10.44 -6.71
CA ASN A 36 11.24 10.52 -6.57
C ASN A 36 11.69 10.21 -5.13
N HIS A 37 11.61 8.94 -4.72
CA HIS A 37 12.28 8.36 -3.55
C HIS A 37 13.78 8.72 -3.46
N ARG A 38 14.40 8.99 -4.61
CA ARG A 38 15.80 9.45 -4.73
C ARG A 38 16.05 10.74 -3.94
N ASP A 39 15.03 11.58 -3.78
CA ASP A 39 15.14 12.90 -3.17
C ASP A 39 15.60 12.83 -1.71
N PHE A 40 15.09 11.88 -0.90
CA PHE A 40 15.48 11.79 0.51
C PHE A 40 16.94 11.37 0.71
N ARG A 41 17.40 10.34 0.01
CA ARG A 41 18.80 9.88 0.13
C ARG A 41 19.78 10.90 -0.43
N GLN A 42 19.42 11.56 -1.53
CA GLN A 42 20.23 12.61 -2.13
C GLN A 42 20.33 13.83 -1.20
N LYS A 43 19.21 14.25 -0.59
CA LYS A 43 19.19 15.34 0.41
C LYS A 43 20.05 15.05 1.65
N LEU A 44 20.23 13.78 1.99
CA LEU A 44 21.05 13.35 3.13
C LEU A 44 22.50 12.99 2.73
N ALA A 45 22.86 13.04 1.44
CA ALA A 45 24.16 12.59 0.96
C ALA A 45 25.33 13.36 1.60
N ASP A 46 25.12 14.64 1.87
CA ASP A 46 26.13 15.53 2.47
C ASP A 46 26.25 15.36 3.99
N ASN A 47 25.34 14.61 4.63
CA ASN A 47 25.36 14.37 6.08
C ASN A 47 25.31 12.86 6.40
N LYS A 48 26.50 12.28 6.58
CA LYS A 48 26.68 10.85 6.88
C LYS A 48 25.93 10.38 8.12
N GLU A 49 25.83 11.20 9.15
CA GLU A 49 25.13 10.84 10.39
C GLU A 49 23.62 10.72 10.16
N LEU A 50 23.02 11.73 9.52
CA LEU A 50 21.60 11.70 9.18
C LEU A 50 21.28 10.57 8.21
N ALA A 51 22.12 10.37 7.19
CA ALA A 51 21.99 9.23 6.27
C ALA A 51 22.00 7.90 7.03
N THR A 52 22.88 7.73 8.02
CA THR A 52 22.94 6.51 8.84
C THR A 52 21.68 6.33 9.67
N ARG A 53 21.18 7.40 10.32
CA ARG A 53 19.92 7.35 11.09
C ARG A 53 18.72 7.06 10.20
N PHE A 54 18.68 7.63 8.99
CA PHE A 54 17.62 7.38 8.01
C PHE A 54 17.61 5.94 7.55
N LEU A 55 18.79 5.36 7.26
CA LEU A 55 18.91 3.95 6.91
C LEU A 55 18.52 3.03 8.07
N ALA A 56 18.86 3.41 9.31
CA ALA A 56 18.43 2.66 10.50
C ALA A 56 16.91 2.67 10.66
N CYS A 57 16.26 3.82 10.46
CA CYS A 57 14.80 3.93 10.50
C CYS A 57 14.13 3.12 9.38
N THR A 58 14.56 3.30 8.13
CA THR A 58 13.94 2.64 6.97
C THR A 58 14.13 1.12 6.98
N GLY A 59 15.21 0.62 7.60
CA GLY A 59 15.48 -0.81 7.75
C GLY A 59 14.95 -1.44 9.04
N GLN A 60 14.19 -0.71 9.86
CA GLN A 60 13.72 -1.21 11.16
C GLN A 60 12.70 -2.33 10.99
N VAL A 61 13.00 -3.51 11.55
CA VAL A 61 12.09 -4.66 11.57
C VAL A 61 11.22 -4.61 12.82
N HIS A 62 9.92 -4.79 12.66
CA HIS A 62 8.95 -4.68 13.75
C HIS A 62 8.28 -6.00 14.18
N ASP A 63 8.44 -7.06 13.40
CA ASP A 63 7.77 -8.35 13.60
C ASP A 63 8.67 -9.43 14.26
N GLU A 64 9.80 -9.04 14.85
CA GLU A 64 10.64 -9.97 15.61
C GLU A 64 9.97 -10.39 16.95
N PRO A 65 9.90 -11.70 17.26
CA PRO A 65 9.46 -12.18 18.56
C PRO A 65 10.29 -11.57 19.69
N LEU A 66 9.65 -11.05 20.75
CA LEU A 66 10.34 -10.45 21.90
C LEU A 66 11.43 -11.35 22.53
N SER A 67 11.29 -12.67 22.39
CA SER A 67 12.26 -13.66 22.87
C SER A 67 13.60 -13.65 22.11
N GLU A 68 13.62 -13.25 20.83
CA GLU A 68 14.86 -13.09 20.05
C GLU A 68 15.53 -11.73 20.32
N ARG A 69 14.73 -10.71 20.67
CA ARG A 69 15.23 -9.35 20.97
C ARG A 69 16.13 -9.28 22.21
N HIS A 70 15.95 -10.19 23.18
CA HIS A 70 16.80 -10.26 24.37
C HIS A 70 18.20 -10.84 24.11
N ASN A 71 18.39 -11.61 23.03
CA ASN A 71 19.69 -12.15 22.65
C ASN A 71 20.47 -11.25 21.69
N ALA A 72 19.81 -10.26 21.08
CA ALA A 72 20.45 -9.25 20.24
C ALA A 72 21.13 -8.11 21.04
N GLY A 73 20.86 -8.01 22.34
CA GLY A 73 21.44 -6.98 23.22
C GLY A 73 22.93 -7.17 23.55
N THR A 74 23.51 -8.33 23.24
CA THR A 74 24.91 -8.69 23.57
C THR A 74 25.74 -9.13 22.37
N SER A 75 25.16 -9.20 21.17
CA SER A 75 25.94 -9.39 19.93
C SER A 75 25.75 -8.18 19.02
N SER A 76 26.48 -7.12 19.32
CA SER A 76 26.91 -6.17 18.30
C SER A 76 28.11 -6.76 17.55
N GLU A 77 27.95 -7.97 16.99
CA GLU A 77 28.92 -8.48 16.03
C GLU A 77 28.55 -7.85 14.69
N PRO A 78 29.38 -6.94 14.14
CA PRO A 78 29.11 -6.38 12.83
C PRO A 78 29.24 -7.51 11.83
N LEU A 79 28.10 -8.05 11.39
CA LEU A 79 28.04 -8.84 10.17
C LEU A 79 28.78 -8.03 9.11
N SER A 80 29.91 -8.59 8.67
CA SER A 80 30.88 -7.93 7.80
C SER A 80 30.15 -7.19 6.68
N PRO A 81 30.49 -5.92 6.41
CA PRO A 81 29.97 -5.18 5.28
C PRO A 81 30.62 -5.73 4.00
N GLN A 82 30.25 -6.95 3.60
CA GLN A 82 30.42 -7.41 2.23
C GLN A 82 29.41 -6.64 1.37
N THR A 83 29.83 -5.42 1.03
CA THR A 83 29.76 -4.86 -0.32
C THR A 83 28.59 -5.31 -1.19
N GLN A 84 27.36 -5.00 -0.79
CA GLN A 84 26.37 -4.46 -1.73
C GLN A 84 26.23 -2.97 -1.42
N LYS A 85 27.19 -2.21 -1.94
CA LYS A 85 27.12 -0.74 -1.98
C LYS A 85 25.90 -0.37 -2.81
N GLY A 86 24.79 -0.08 -2.13
CA GLY A 86 23.89 0.98 -2.56
C GLY A 86 22.42 0.68 -2.75
N HIS A 87 21.88 -0.53 -2.51
CA HIS A 87 20.56 -0.84 -3.10
C HIS A 87 19.34 -1.17 -2.23
N VAL A 88 19.35 -1.89 -1.10
CA VAL A 88 18.04 -2.37 -0.59
C VAL A 88 17.87 -2.36 0.93
N VAL A 89 18.02 -1.20 1.59
CA VAL A 89 17.73 -1.09 3.04
C VAL A 89 16.23 -0.96 3.35
N SER A 90 15.44 -0.35 2.46
CA SER A 90 14.00 -0.10 2.64
C SER A 90 13.12 -1.36 2.57
N VAL A 91 13.61 -2.46 1.96
CA VAL A 91 12.82 -3.71 1.78
C VAL A 91 13.02 -4.69 2.93
N ARG A 92 14.01 -4.47 3.80
CA ARG A 92 14.29 -5.37 4.94
C ARG A 92 13.08 -5.64 5.85
N PRO A 93 12.27 -4.63 6.23
CA PRO A 93 11.09 -4.88 7.07
C PRO A 93 10.06 -5.77 6.36
N LEU A 94 9.96 -5.67 5.03
CA LEU A 94 9.02 -6.44 4.20
C LEU A 94 9.46 -7.90 4.11
N ALA A 95 10.77 -8.15 3.92
CA ALA A 95 11.35 -9.49 3.96
C ALA A 95 11.09 -10.17 5.31
N ALA A 96 11.21 -9.44 6.41
CA ALA A 96 10.93 -9.98 7.75
C ALA A 96 9.46 -10.40 7.94
N VAL A 97 8.51 -9.65 7.37
CA VAL A 97 7.08 -10.05 7.35
C VAL A 97 6.90 -11.33 6.54
N ILE A 98 7.49 -11.40 5.34
CA ILE A 98 7.43 -12.59 4.47
C ILE A 98 8.00 -13.82 5.18
N ASP A 99 9.16 -13.69 5.82
CA ASP A 99 9.80 -14.79 6.55
C ASP A 99 8.99 -15.22 7.78
N THR A 100 8.38 -14.27 8.50
CA THR A 100 7.51 -14.57 9.63
C THR A 100 6.25 -15.30 9.19
N VAL A 101 5.64 -14.88 8.07
CA VAL A 101 4.51 -15.60 7.47
C VAL A 101 4.94 -16.97 6.99
N ARG A 102 6.07 -17.10 6.28
CA ARG A 102 6.59 -18.39 5.79
C ARG A 102 6.88 -19.38 6.92
N ARG A 103 7.42 -18.91 8.06
CA ARG A 103 7.68 -19.76 9.23
C ARG A 103 6.41 -20.33 9.84
N ARG A 104 5.31 -19.56 9.85
CA ARG A 104 4.03 -20.00 10.42
C ARG A 104 3.13 -20.73 9.42
N HIS A 105 3.17 -20.31 8.16
CA HIS A 105 2.34 -20.80 7.06
C HIS A 105 3.24 -21.04 5.82
N PRO A 106 3.97 -22.17 5.76
CA PRO A 106 4.96 -22.43 4.70
C PRO A 106 4.38 -22.39 3.28
N ASP A 107 3.14 -22.82 3.13
CA ASP A 107 2.35 -22.80 1.90
C ASP A 107 2.00 -21.37 1.43
N LYS A 108 1.89 -20.43 2.37
CA LYS A 108 1.50 -19.03 2.09
C LYS A 108 2.68 -18.08 1.92
N GLY A 109 3.87 -18.44 2.41
CA GLY A 109 5.07 -17.59 2.29
C GLY A 109 5.51 -17.37 0.84
N ALA A 110 5.25 -18.33 -0.05
CA ALA A 110 5.58 -18.20 -1.47
C ALA A 110 4.78 -17.09 -2.16
N SER A 111 3.49 -16.96 -1.86
CA SER A 111 2.63 -15.95 -2.49
C SER A 111 2.97 -14.51 -2.09
N LEU A 112 3.64 -14.30 -0.96
CA LEU A 112 4.13 -12.97 -0.56
C LEU A 112 5.52 -12.65 -1.12
N SER A 113 6.28 -13.65 -1.60
CA SER A 113 7.63 -13.43 -2.12
C SER A 113 7.61 -12.59 -3.41
N ILE A 114 6.50 -12.63 -4.18
CA ILE A 114 6.28 -11.76 -5.33
C ILE A 114 6.30 -10.27 -4.97
N LEU A 115 5.87 -9.89 -3.76
CA LEU A 115 5.91 -8.50 -3.32
C LEU A 115 7.35 -8.04 -3.19
N ALA A 116 8.24 -8.88 -2.65
CA ALA A 116 9.67 -8.57 -2.59
C ALA A 116 10.26 -8.36 -4.00
N ASP A 117 9.89 -9.21 -4.95
CA ASP A 117 10.36 -9.10 -6.35
C ASP A 117 9.87 -7.81 -7.04
N VAL A 118 8.65 -7.34 -6.74
CA VAL A 118 8.14 -6.05 -7.24
C VAL A 118 8.87 -4.90 -6.56
N LEU A 119 9.10 -5.01 -5.26
CA LEU A 119 9.74 -3.99 -4.45
C LEU A 119 11.21 -3.80 -4.82
N ASP A 120 11.93 -4.88 -5.15
CA ASP A 120 13.30 -4.79 -5.63
C ASP A 120 13.40 -4.06 -6.98
N ASP A 121 12.45 -4.28 -7.90
CA ASP A 121 12.38 -3.55 -9.17
C ASP A 121 12.05 -2.06 -8.97
N VAL A 122 11.20 -1.72 -8.00
CA VAL A 122 10.81 -0.33 -7.70
C VAL A 122 11.90 0.39 -6.90
N ALA A 123 12.54 -0.29 -5.95
CA ALA A 123 13.58 0.27 -5.09
C ALA A 123 14.90 0.50 -5.83
N ASN A 124 15.15 -0.24 -6.91
CA ASN A 124 16.31 -0.03 -7.77
C ASN A 124 16.15 1.27 -8.55
N ALA A 125 16.74 2.34 -8.01
CA ALA A 125 16.69 3.66 -8.61
C ALA A 125 17.11 3.64 -10.09
N ALA A 126 18.19 2.93 -10.45
CA ALA A 126 18.73 2.93 -11.81
C ALA A 126 17.82 2.25 -12.83
N THR A 127 16.97 1.32 -12.39
CA THR A 127 16.09 0.54 -13.25
C THR A 127 14.63 0.62 -12.81
N ALA A 128 14.24 1.69 -12.10
CA ALA A 128 12.94 1.81 -11.45
C ALA A 128 11.82 1.58 -12.47
N ARG A 129 11.19 0.41 -12.36
CA ARG A 129 10.24 -0.09 -13.35
C ARG A 129 9.16 -0.90 -12.66
N ILE A 130 8.03 -1.00 -13.32
CA ILE A 130 6.92 -1.83 -12.84
C ILE A 130 6.55 -2.81 -13.92
N ASP A 131 6.78 -4.07 -13.62
CA ASP A 131 6.33 -5.18 -14.45
C ASP A 131 4.84 -5.47 -14.15
N LEU A 132 3.98 -5.24 -15.15
CA LEU A 132 2.54 -5.49 -15.05
C LEU A 132 2.24 -6.97 -14.77
N ASP A 133 3.08 -7.90 -15.22
CA ASP A 133 2.87 -9.33 -14.98
C ASP A 133 3.22 -9.69 -13.52
N LYS A 134 4.17 -8.99 -12.89
CA LYS A 134 4.37 -9.09 -11.44
C LYS A 134 3.22 -8.47 -10.65
N LEU A 135 2.68 -7.33 -11.09
CA LEU A 135 1.48 -6.75 -10.45
C LEU A 135 0.26 -7.67 -10.55
N LYS A 136 0.08 -8.39 -11.66
CA LYS A 136 -0.97 -9.42 -11.78
C LYS A 136 -0.78 -10.54 -10.76
N GLN A 137 0.46 -10.97 -10.54
CA GLN A 137 0.76 -11.96 -9.51
C GLN A 137 0.50 -11.44 -8.09
N VAL A 138 0.76 -10.15 -7.82
CA VAL A 138 0.37 -9.50 -6.56
C VAL A 138 -1.16 -9.50 -6.38
N ALA A 139 -1.91 -9.15 -7.42
CA ALA A 139 -3.37 -9.18 -7.39
C ALA A 139 -3.91 -10.60 -7.15
N GLU A 140 -3.28 -11.61 -7.76
CA GLU A 140 -3.62 -13.01 -7.54
C GLU A 140 -3.32 -13.45 -6.10
N ALA A 141 -2.16 -13.06 -5.56
CA ALA A 141 -1.83 -13.32 -4.16
C ALA A 141 -2.87 -12.68 -3.21
N ALA A 142 -3.25 -11.43 -3.46
CA ALA A 142 -4.29 -10.75 -2.68
C ALA A 142 -5.61 -11.55 -2.70
N ARG A 143 -6.05 -11.98 -3.90
CA ARG A 143 -7.26 -12.80 -4.08
C ARG A 143 -7.18 -14.11 -3.30
N GLN A 144 -6.04 -14.80 -3.37
CA GLN A 144 -5.82 -16.04 -2.62
C GLN A 144 -5.95 -15.79 -1.11
N TRP A 145 -5.27 -14.78 -0.58
CA TRP A 145 -5.32 -14.46 0.86
C TRP A 145 -6.73 -14.13 1.36
N HIS A 146 -7.50 -13.36 0.59
CA HIS A 146 -8.91 -13.09 0.92
C HIS A 146 -9.78 -14.34 0.91
N GLY A 147 -9.53 -15.27 -0.03
CA GLY A 147 -10.21 -16.57 -0.06
C GLY A 147 -9.96 -17.41 1.20
N HIS A 148 -8.75 -17.37 1.75
CA HIS A 148 -8.41 -18.12 2.97
C HIS A 148 -9.08 -17.55 4.23
N ILE A 149 -9.22 -16.22 4.31
CA ILE A 149 -9.83 -15.57 5.48
C ILE A 149 -11.31 -15.95 5.61
N GLY A 150 -12.03 -16.06 4.49
CA GLY A 150 -13.45 -16.39 4.50
C GLY A 150 -13.78 -17.83 4.89
N LEU A 151 -12.81 -18.74 4.86
CA LEU A 151 -13.04 -20.17 5.12
C LEU A 151 -12.69 -20.57 6.57
N ASP A 152 -11.65 -19.99 7.16
CA ASP A 152 -11.07 -20.46 8.43
C ASP A 152 -10.74 -19.31 9.40
N GLU A 153 -11.70 -18.42 9.66
CA GLU A 153 -11.54 -17.26 10.56
C GLU A 153 -11.03 -17.66 11.96
N ASP A 154 -11.58 -18.72 12.55
CA ASP A 154 -11.19 -19.22 13.88
C ASP A 154 -9.76 -19.78 13.93
N GLN A 155 -9.26 -20.33 12.81
CA GLN A 155 -7.88 -20.80 12.70
C GLN A 155 -6.94 -19.61 12.49
N PHE A 156 -7.40 -18.63 11.71
CA PHE A 156 -6.67 -17.39 11.47
C PHE A 156 -6.50 -16.59 12.77
N GLU A 157 -7.51 -16.48 13.63
CA GLU A 157 -7.39 -15.77 14.91
C GLU A 157 -6.41 -16.44 15.89
N ARG A 158 -6.29 -17.77 15.86
CA ARG A 158 -5.45 -18.54 16.81
C ARG A 158 -3.96 -18.61 16.46
N ASP A 159 -3.59 -18.49 15.18
CA ASP A 159 -2.20 -18.67 14.71
C ASP A 159 -1.73 -17.57 13.74
N SER A 160 -2.35 -16.39 13.82
CA SER A 160 -2.07 -15.31 12.89
C SER A 160 -0.76 -14.59 13.20
N SER A 161 0.09 -14.48 12.18
CA SER A 161 1.08 -13.39 12.10
C SER A 161 0.40 -12.03 12.29
N ARG A 162 1.15 -10.98 12.63
CA ARG A 162 0.59 -9.62 12.72
C ARG A 162 -0.09 -9.21 11.42
N PHE A 163 0.52 -9.53 10.28
CA PHE A 163 -0.08 -9.35 8.95
C PHE A 163 -1.46 -9.97 8.84
N ALA A 164 -1.60 -11.24 9.23
CA ALA A 164 -2.89 -11.91 9.22
C ALA A 164 -3.91 -11.19 10.12
N ARG A 165 -3.57 -10.80 11.35
CA ARG A 165 -4.50 -10.06 12.23
C ARG A 165 -4.94 -8.72 11.65
N LEU A 166 -4.01 -7.96 11.07
CA LEU A 166 -4.33 -6.69 10.39
C LEU A 166 -5.24 -6.94 9.19
N LEU A 167 -4.92 -7.92 8.34
CA LEU A 167 -5.72 -8.24 7.17
C LEU A 167 -7.14 -8.68 7.54
N LEU A 168 -7.30 -9.50 8.59
CA LEU A 168 -8.62 -9.88 9.10
C LEU A 168 -9.39 -8.66 9.59
N ALA A 169 -8.78 -7.82 10.42
CA ALA A 169 -9.43 -6.63 10.96
C ALA A 169 -9.84 -5.65 9.85
N TYR A 170 -9.00 -5.48 8.81
CA TYR A 170 -9.29 -4.60 7.69
C TYR A 170 -10.46 -5.14 6.86
N ASN A 171 -10.48 -6.46 6.61
CA ASN A 171 -11.61 -7.12 5.96
C ASN A 171 -12.90 -6.99 6.77
N LYS A 172 -12.85 -7.21 8.09
CA LYS A 172 -14.02 -7.02 8.99
C LYS A 172 -14.51 -5.58 8.94
N ALA A 173 -13.62 -4.59 8.97
CA ALA A 173 -14.02 -3.18 8.87
C ALA A 173 -14.65 -2.84 7.52
N TYR A 174 -14.14 -3.42 6.44
CA TYR A 174 -14.65 -3.20 5.09
C TYR A 174 -16.01 -3.89 4.87
N LEU A 175 -16.12 -5.18 5.20
CA LEU A 175 -17.28 -6.05 4.91
C LEU A 175 -18.31 -6.13 6.05
N GLY A 176 -17.89 -6.02 7.30
CA GLY A 176 -18.53 -6.67 8.45
C GLY A 176 -19.39 -5.81 9.37
N ASP A 177 -19.20 -4.49 9.43
CA ASP A 177 -19.98 -3.64 10.37
C ASP A 177 -21.29 -3.12 9.75
N LEU A 178 -22.16 -4.03 9.31
CA LEU A 178 -23.48 -3.68 8.80
C LEU A 178 -24.42 -3.27 9.93
N SER A 179 -24.44 -1.98 10.25
CA SER A 179 -25.38 -1.40 11.23
C SER A 179 -26.70 -0.99 10.58
N TYR A 180 -27.83 -1.35 11.20
CA TYR A 180 -29.18 -0.98 10.75
C TYR A 180 -29.64 0.30 11.47
N ARG A 181 -29.88 1.38 10.74
CA ARG A 181 -30.49 2.60 11.29
C ARG A 181 -31.90 2.78 10.76
N ALA A 182 -32.92 2.69 11.62
CA ALA A 182 -34.30 3.04 11.28
C ALA A 182 -34.52 4.56 11.45
N ARG A 183 -34.98 5.23 10.39
CA ARG A 183 -35.40 6.65 10.43
C ARG A 183 -36.92 6.73 10.43
N SER A 184 -37.53 7.21 11.52
CA SER A 184 -38.97 7.50 11.56
C SER A 184 -39.25 8.88 10.96
N GLY A 185 -40.07 8.93 9.90
CA GLY A 185 -40.54 10.19 9.32
C GLY A 185 -41.63 10.82 10.20
N SER A 186 -41.37 12.00 10.77
CA SER A 186 -42.28 12.72 11.70
C SER A 186 -43.48 13.43 11.06
N THR A 187 -43.78 13.21 9.78
CA THR A 187 -44.83 13.96 9.07
C THR A 187 -45.76 13.04 8.30
N GLY A 188 -46.85 12.63 8.94
CA GLY A 188 -47.98 11.94 8.32
C GLY A 188 -48.30 10.59 8.98
N THR A 189 -49.59 10.32 9.14
CA THR A 189 -50.21 9.12 9.72
C THR A 189 -49.71 7.81 9.09
N GLY A 190 -48.63 7.25 9.64
CA GLY A 190 -48.14 5.90 9.37
C GLY A 190 -46.64 5.74 9.71
N PRO A 191 -46.18 4.56 10.17
CA PRO A 191 -44.75 4.32 10.42
C PRO A 191 -43.98 4.28 9.09
N ARG A 192 -43.42 5.42 8.67
CA ARG A 192 -42.36 5.47 7.65
C ARG A 192 -41.02 5.19 8.31
N GLY A 193 -40.52 3.97 8.18
CA GLY A 193 -39.18 3.58 8.60
C GLY A 193 -38.27 3.43 7.39
N VAL A 194 -37.23 4.26 7.26
CA VAL A 194 -36.11 4.00 6.34
C VAL A 194 -35.05 3.25 7.12
N VAL A 195 -34.83 1.97 6.81
CA VAL A 195 -33.71 1.22 7.36
C VAL A 195 -32.52 1.41 6.42
N LYS A 196 -31.45 2.05 6.91
CA LYS A 196 -30.19 2.18 6.17
C LYS A 196 -29.16 1.23 6.79
N VAL A 197 -28.60 0.37 5.95
CA VAL A 197 -27.43 -0.44 6.31
C VAL A 197 -26.18 0.38 5.99
N THR A 198 -25.33 0.63 6.97
CA THR A 198 -24.05 1.35 6.78
C THR A 198 -22.91 0.58 7.43
N SER A 199 -21.94 0.18 6.61
CA SER A 199 -20.58 -0.14 7.06
C SER A 199 -19.85 1.16 7.44
N GLN A 200 -19.06 1.15 8.51
CA GLN A 200 -18.12 2.26 8.80
C GLN A 200 -16.96 2.28 7.82
N GLY A 201 -16.71 1.16 7.13
CA GLY A 201 -15.65 1.00 6.17
C GLY A 201 -14.28 0.73 6.81
N PHE A 202 -13.37 0.28 5.97
CA PHE A 202 -11.95 0.25 6.29
C PHE A 202 -11.41 1.69 6.29
N VAL A 203 -10.76 2.11 7.37
CA VAL A 203 -10.11 3.41 7.47
C VAL A 203 -8.60 3.18 7.48
N ASP A 204 -7.91 3.69 6.46
CA ASP A 204 -6.47 3.55 6.35
C ASP A 204 -5.72 4.33 7.45
N ARG A 205 -4.41 4.12 7.53
CA ARG A 205 -3.51 4.79 8.48
C ARG A 205 -3.63 6.33 8.47
N SER A 206 -3.95 6.90 7.32
CA SER A 206 -4.04 8.36 7.09
C SER A 206 -5.44 8.93 7.33
N GLY A 207 -6.42 8.07 7.65
CA GLY A 207 -7.80 8.47 7.92
C GLY A 207 -8.74 8.40 6.72
N ASN A 208 -8.30 7.87 5.57
CA ASN A 208 -9.16 7.71 4.40
C ASN A 208 -10.06 6.49 4.56
N ALA A 209 -11.37 6.68 4.40
CA ALA A 209 -12.37 5.62 4.56
C ALA A 209 -12.76 4.99 3.21
N PHE A 210 -12.74 3.66 3.16
CA PHE A 210 -13.12 2.81 2.04
C PHE A 210 -14.33 1.97 2.43
N LEU A 211 -15.45 2.24 1.75
CA LEU A 211 -16.74 1.62 2.02
C LEU A 211 -17.07 0.58 0.96
N PHE A 212 -17.55 -0.59 1.39
CA PHE A 212 -17.99 -1.64 0.49
C PHE A 212 -19.11 -1.15 -0.45
N PRO A 213 -18.92 -1.23 -1.78
CA PRO A 213 -19.94 -0.85 -2.74
C PRO A 213 -20.96 -1.98 -2.88
N GLY A 214 -22.19 -1.78 -2.38
CA GLY A 214 -23.29 -2.72 -2.69
C GLY A 214 -24.27 -3.05 -1.57
N ILE A 215 -24.14 -2.46 -0.37
CA ILE A 215 -25.09 -2.71 0.73
C ILE A 215 -25.71 -1.40 1.20
N SER A 216 -26.29 -0.65 0.27
CA SER A 216 -27.26 0.39 0.60
C SER A 216 -28.64 -0.15 0.28
N ALA A 217 -29.20 -0.97 1.18
CA ALA A 217 -30.62 -1.27 1.14
C ALA A 217 -31.33 -0.09 1.79
N GLU A 218 -32.04 0.71 1.00
CA GLU A 218 -33.03 1.65 1.53
C GLU A 218 -34.40 0.97 1.40
N ILE A 219 -34.98 0.62 2.55
CA ILE A 219 -36.34 0.09 2.62
C ILE A 219 -37.26 1.26 2.94
N GLU A 220 -38.02 1.73 1.95
CA GLU A 220 -39.09 2.70 2.19
C GLU A 220 -40.41 1.97 2.46
N MET A 221 -40.90 2.02 3.71
CA MET A 221 -42.24 1.57 4.06
C MET A 221 -43.19 2.77 4.05
N SER A 222 -44.08 2.87 3.05
CA SER A 222 -45.20 3.82 3.06
C SER A 222 -46.51 3.05 3.28
N SER A 223 -47.41 3.55 4.14
CA SER A 223 -48.71 2.91 4.36
C SER A 223 -49.52 2.92 3.06
N GLY A 224 -49.71 1.74 2.45
CA GLY A 224 -50.48 1.58 1.21
C GLY A 224 -49.65 1.47 -0.08
N SER A 225 -48.32 1.40 -0.02
CA SER A 225 -47.47 1.13 -1.18
C SER A 225 -46.59 -0.10 -0.96
N PRO A 226 -46.29 -0.89 -2.01
CA PRO A 226 -45.39 -2.03 -1.89
C PRO A 226 -43.99 -1.58 -1.45
N VAL A 227 -43.35 -2.38 -0.61
CA VAL A 227 -41.98 -2.16 -0.13
C VAL A 227 -41.05 -1.99 -1.32
N ARG A 228 -40.47 -0.79 -1.48
CA ARG A 228 -39.45 -0.55 -2.50
C ARG A 228 -38.09 -0.74 -1.85
N ALA A 229 -37.46 -1.88 -2.14
CA ALA A 229 -36.05 -2.08 -1.85
C ALA A 229 -35.24 -1.62 -3.06
N SER A 230 -34.33 -0.67 -2.87
CA SER A 230 -33.27 -0.41 -3.83
C SER A 230 -31.98 -1.04 -3.31
N ALA A 231 -31.34 -1.87 -4.12
CA ALA A 231 -29.99 -2.36 -3.88
C ALA A 231 -29.09 -1.77 -4.96
N SER A 232 -27.98 -1.17 -4.57
CA SER A 232 -26.95 -0.75 -5.53
C SER A 232 -26.31 -1.99 -6.15
N MET A 233 -26.07 -1.96 -7.47
CA MET A 233 -25.36 -3.05 -8.13
C MET A 233 -23.93 -3.12 -7.57
N VAL A 234 -23.48 -4.34 -7.25
CA VAL A 234 -22.11 -4.60 -6.81
C VAL A 234 -21.16 -4.32 -7.98
N ASP A 235 -20.33 -3.30 -7.82
CA ASP A 235 -19.30 -2.95 -8.80
C ASP A 235 -18.07 -3.83 -8.58
N SER A 236 -17.92 -4.86 -9.42
CA SER A 236 -16.79 -5.79 -9.33
C SER A 236 -15.42 -5.09 -9.44
N GLN A 237 -15.33 -4.00 -10.22
CA GLN A 237 -14.08 -3.26 -10.41
C GLN A 237 -13.65 -2.67 -9.07
N ARG A 238 -14.58 -1.95 -8.43
CA ARG A 238 -14.34 -1.33 -7.13
C ARG A 238 -14.11 -2.35 -6.02
N VAL A 239 -14.87 -3.44 -5.97
CA VAL A 239 -14.64 -4.50 -4.98
C VAL A 239 -13.24 -5.10 -5.12
N SER A 240 -12.81 -5.44 -6.34
CA SER A 240 -11.49 -6.03 -6.57
C SER A 240 -10.33 -5.08 -6.23
N ALA A 241 -10.48 -3.79 -6.58
CA ALA A 241 -9.56 -2.73 -6.22
C ALA A 241 -9.45 -2.56 -4.70
N ASP A 242 -10.59 -2.43 -4.00
CA ASP A 242 -10.63 -2.23 -2.55
C ASP A 242 -10.06 -3.43 -1.78
N LEU A 243 -10.37 -4.67 -2.20
CA LEU A 243 -9.76 -5.87 -1.60
C LEU A 243 -8.24 -5.89 -1.80
N THR A 244 -7.75 -5.54 -3.00
CA THR A 244 -6.31 -5.45 -3.26
C THR A 244 -5.65 -4.37 -2.42
N ARG A 245 -6.30 -3.21 -2.27
CA ARG A 245 -5.87 -2.13 -1.37
C ARG A 245 -5.77 -2.64 0.07
N ILE A 246 -6.82 -3.27 0.59
CA ILE A 246 -6.84 -3.80 1.96
C ILE A 246 -5.70 -4.78 2.22
N PHE A 247 -5.44 -5.69 1.26
CA PHE A 247 -4.34 -6.64 1.34
C PHE A 247 -2.98 -5.94 1.44
N LEU A 248 -2.72 -4.98 0.55
CA LEU A 248 -1.45 -4.26 0.53
C LEU A 248 -1.30 -3.32 1.72
N GLU A 249 -2.34 -2.59 2.10
CA GLU A 249 -2.35 -1.74 3.29
C GLU A 249 -1.99 -2.56 4.54
N ALA A 250 -2.62 -3.73 4.74
CA ALA A 250 -2.29 -4.61 5.86
C ALA A 250 -0.84 -5.13 5.80
N PHE A 251 -0.34 -5.49 4.62
CA PHE A 251 1.03 -5.97 4.43
C PHE A 251 2.06 -4.90 4.79
N PHE A 252 1.94 -3.72 4.20
CA PHE A 252 2.87 -2.62 4.44
C PHE A 252 2.74 -2.01 5.84
N ASP A 253 1.53 -1.91 6.40
CA ASP A 253 1.33 -1.44 7.77
C ASP A 253 1.98 -2.39 8.78
N THR A 254 1.95 -3.70 8.51
CA THR A 254 2.69 -4.68 9.30
C THR A 254 4.20 -4.44 9.25
N ALA A 255 4.73 -4.21 8.04
CA ALA A 255 6.17 -4.09 7.82
C ALA A 255 6.74 -2.76 8.33
N PHE A 256 6.08 -1.64 8.05
CA PHE A 256 6.63 -0.30 8.27
C PHE A 256 6.14 0.36 9.55
N ARG A 257 4.92 0.06 9.99
CA ARG A 257 4.31 0.60 11.22
C ARG A 257 4.49 2.11 11.40
N VAL A 258 4.32 2.87 10.31
CA VAL A 258 4.21 4.32 10.41
C VAL A 258 3.01 4.64 11.31
N PRO A 259 3.11 5.62 12.24
CA PRO A 259 2.01 5.95 13.14
C PRO A 259 0.70 6.25 12.40
N ALA A 260 -0.41 5.73 12.91
CA ALA A 260 -1.75 5.93 12.38
C ALA A 260 -2.46 7.10 13.07
N VAL A 261 -3.31 7.80 12.33
CA VAL A 261 -4.19 8.83 12.91
C VAL A 261 -5.28 8.18 13.77
N HIS A 262 -5.81 8.96 14.72
CA HIS A 262 -6.92 8.52 15.55
C HIS A 262 -8.10 8.01 14.70
N GLY A 263 -8.67 6.87 15.09
CA GLY A 263 -9.81 6.25 14.41
C GLY A 263 -9.48 5.31 13.25
N ALA A 264 -8.21 5.25 12.81
CA ALA A 264 -7.75 4.30 11.80
C ALA A 264 -8.01 2.83 12.21
N THR A 265 -8.29 1.95 11.25
CA THR A 265 -8.61 0.55 11.53
C THR A 265 -7.43 -0.19 12.16
N ALA A 266 -6.18 0.17 11.81
CA ALA A 266 -4.96 -0.40 12.38
C ALA A 266 -4.92 -0.36 13.92
N LEU A 267 -5.47 0.71 14.52
CA LEU A 267 -5.46 0.94 15.97
C LEU A 267 -6.47 0.06 16.71
N ARG A 268 -7.45 -0.50 16.00
CA ARG A 268 -8.50 -1.37 16.59
C ARG A 268 -8.05 -2.82 16.72
N VAL A 269 -6.88 -3.18 16.15
CA VAL A 269 -6.36 -4.54 16.22
C VAL A 269 -5.81 -4.81 17.60
N VAL A 270 -6.50 -5.68 18.35
CA VAL A 270 -6.09 -6.09 19.69
C VAL A 270 -4.70 -6.71 19.62
N SER A 271 -3.79 -6.13 20.40
CA SER A 271 -2.46 -6.70 20.56
C SER A 271 -2.48 -7.77 21.62
N ASN A 272 -1.96 -8.95 21.27
CA ASN A 272 -1.67 -9.98 22.25
C ASN A 272 -0.61 -9.43 23.22
N SER A 273 -0.64 -9.84 24.49
CA SER A 273 0.26 -9.37 25.56
C SER A 273 1.77 -9.47 25.27
N ARG A 274 2.16 -10.19 24.21
CA ARG A 274 3.53 -10.39 23.75
C ARG A 274 3.96 -9.46 22.62
N GLU A 275 3.09 -8.58 22.13
CA GLU A 275 3.35 -7.77 20.96
C GLU A 275 2.89 -6.33 21.17
N PRO A 276 3.67 -5.31 20.76
CA PRO A 276 3.26 -3.92 20.91
C PRO A 276 2.12 -3.56 19.95
N SER A 277 1.19 -2.74 20.44
CA SER A 277 0.08 -2.14 19.67
C SER A 277 0.56 -1.35 18.48
N TYR A 278 -0.26 -1.31 17.42
CA TYR A 278 0.01 -0.45 16.27
C TYR A 278 0.21 0.99 16.75
N PRO A 279 1.27 1.70 16.32
CA PRO A 279 1.55 3.03 16.84
C PRO A 279 0.48 4.02 16.41
N GLU A 280 -0.06 4.76 17.37
CA GLU A 280 -0.92 5.92 17.15
C GLU A 280 -0.04 7.18 17.09
N PHE A 281 -0.43 8.14 16.26
CA PHE A 281 0.18 9.46 16.26
C PHE A 281 -0.25 10.23 17.51
N ASP A 282 0.69 10.48 18.41
CA ASP A 282 0.51 11.30 19.60
C ASP A 282 0.81 12.77 19.27
N ALA A 283 -0.20 13.64 19.38
CA ALA A 283 -0.04 15.08 19.14
C ALA A 283 0.71 15.79 20.27
N ASP A 284 0.70 15.25 21.48
CA ASP A 284 1.37 15.82 22.65
C ASP A 284 2.86 15.47 22.67
N HIS A 285 3.22 14.29 22.15
CA HIS A 285 4.61 13.83 21.99
C HIS A 285 4.89 13.33 20.57
N PRO A 286 4.82 14.20 19.55
CA PRO A 286 4.85 13.76 18.17
C PRO A 286 6.25 13.29 17.75
N ALA A 287 6.33 12.10 17.15
CA ALA A 287 7.57 11.56 16.60
C ALA A 287 8.11 12.42 15.43
N ILE A 288 7.20 13.10 14.72
CA ILE A 288 7.49 14.13 13.71
C ILE A 288 6.44 15.25 13.85
N PRO A 289 6.77 16.53 13.57
CA PRO A 289 5.80 17.62 13.63
C PRO A 289 4.55 17.34 12.79
N LEU A 290 3.39 17.88 13.20
CA LEU A 290 2.12 17.66 12.50
C LEU A 290 2.20 18.11 11.03
N GLU A 291 2.91 19.21 10.74
CA GLU A 291 3.13 19.72 9.39
C GLU A 291 4.03 18.80 8.56
N ALA A 292 4.94 18.06 9.21
CA ALA A 292 5.73 17.04 8.54
C ALA A 292 4.87 15.82 8.21
N LEU A 293 4.04 15.36 9.15
CA LEU A 293 3.10 14.27 8.90
C LEU A 293 2.12 14.61 7.76
N ALA A 294 1.56 15.83 7.75
CA ALA A 294 0.67 16.28 6.69
C ALA A 294 1.35 16.31 5.32
N ARG A 295 2.63 16.72 5.25
CA ARG A 295 3.42 16.66 4.01
C ARG A 295 3.66 15.24 3.55
N VAL A 296 4.09 14.34 4.45
CA VAL A 296 4.30 12.92 4.13
C VAL A 296 3.03 12.30 3.57
N THR A 297 1.88 12.50 4.22
CA THR A 297 0.58 11.99 3.76
C THR A 297 0.23 12.55 2.38
N ARG A 298 0.37 13.88 2.18
CA ARG A 298 0.05 14.51 0.89
C ARG A 298 0.93 13.97 -0.24
N ASP A 299 2.22 13.85 0.00
CA ASP A 299 3.18 13.42 -1.00
C ASP A 299 2.98 11.92 -1.33
N ALA A 300 2.61 11.10 -0.34
CA ALA A 300 2.21 9.71 -0.56
C ALA A 300 0.92 9.58 -1.39
N MET A 301 -0.09 10.41 -1.14
CA MET A 301 -1.31 10.42 -1.96
C MET A 301 -1.04 10.88 -3.40
N ARG A 302 -0.08 11.79 -3.61
CA ARG A 302 0.36 12.17 -4.96
C ARG A 302 1.06 11.01 -5.66
N ALA A 303 1.93 10.29 -4.96
CA ALA A 303 2.58 9.10 -5.49
C ALA A 303 1.55 8.02 -5.89
N GLU A 304 0.54 7.79 -5.04
CA GLU A 304 -0.58 6.90 -5.37
C GLU A 304 -1.26 7.30 -6.68
N ALA A 305 -1.69 8.56 -6.79
CA ALA A 305 -2.41 9.07 -7.94
C ALA A 305 -1.57 9.05 -9.23
N ALA A 306 -0.29 9.42 -9.15
CA ALA A 306 0.64 9.36 -10.27
C ALA A 306 0.77 7.92 -10.79
N MET A 307 0.90 6.96 -9.88
CA MET A 307 1.07 5.55 -10.22
C MET A 307 -0.18 4.91 -10.79
N VAL A 308 -1.34 5.22 -10.22
CA VAL A 308 -2.64 4.84 -10.79
C VAL A 308 -2.75 5.38 -12.22
N ALA A 309 -2.40 6.65 -12.46
CA ALA A 309 -2.47 7.24 -13.80
C ALA A 309 -1.49 6.59 -14.79
N LEU A 310 -0.25 6.29 -14.36
CA LEU A 310 0.77 5.66 -15.21
C LEU A 310 0.38 4.23 -15.58
N VAL A 311 0.00 3.42 -14.59
CA VAL A 311 -0.43 2.04 -14.81
C VAL A 311 -1.72 2.02 -15.62
N GLY A 312 -2.66 2.93 -15.36
CA GLY A 312 -3.87 3.04 -16.15
C GLY A 312 -3.61 3.39 -17.62
N LYS A 313 -2.64 4.27 -17.90
CA LYS A 313 -2.18 4.52 -19.28
C LYS A 313 -1.52 3.29 -19.90
N ALA A 314 -0.71 2.55 -19.16
CA ALA A 314 -0.02 1.37 -19.66
C ALA A 314 -1.00 0.21 -19.96
N VAL A 315 -1.90 -0.08 -19.03
CA VAL A 315 -2.88 -1.16 -19.13
C VAL A 315 -3.93 -0.87 -20.20
N ARG A 316 -4.40 0.38 -20.31
CA ARG A 316 -5.43 0.77 -21.30
C ARG A 316 -4.85 1.24 -22.64
N GLY A 317 -3.61 1.72 -22.69
CA GLY A 317 -3.00 2.35 -23.87
C GLY A 317 -1.76 1.65 -24.46
N GLY A 318 -1.18 0.66 -23.78
CA GLY A 318 0.11 0.06 -24.17
C GLY A 318 0.03 -1.04 -25.25
N SER A 319 -1.16 -1.47 -25.67
CA SER A 319 -1.29 -2.59 -26.61
C SER A 319 -2.62 -2.56 -27.37
N LEU A 320 -2.62 -3.04 -28.62
CA LEU A 320 -3.82 -3.46 -29.37
C LEU A 320 -4.63 -4.57 -28.65
N PHE A 321 -4.07 -5.12 -27.55
CA PHE A 321 -4.67 -6.07 -26.62
C PHE A 321 -4.89 -5.48 -25.23
N GLY A 322 -5.15 -4.17 -25.12
CA GLY A 322 -5.59 -3.56 -23.86
C GLY A 322 -6.56 -4.48 -23.14
N THR A 323 -6.36 -4.69 -21.84
CA THR A 323 -7.18 -5.67 -21.11
C THR A 323 -8.64 -5.23 -21.22
N ASN A 324 -9.47 -5.95 -21.98
CA ASN A 324 -10.93 -5.74 -22.04
C ASN A 324 -11.63 -6.00 -20.68
N ASN A 325 -10.85 -6.14 -19.61
CA ASN A 325 -11.28 -6.42 -18.27
C ASN A 325 -10.89 -5.24 -17.38
N GLU A 326 -11.81 -4.28 -17.26
CA GLU A 326 -11.65 -3.11 -16.39
C GLU A 326 -11.47 -3.47 -14.92
N THR A 327 -11.99 -4.63 -14.48
CA THR A 327 -11.78 -5.14 -13.12
C THR A 327 -10.30 -5.45 -12.88
N VAL A 328 -9.63 -6.06 -13.85
CA VAL A 328 -8.17 -6.30 -13.79
C VAL A 328 -7.42 -4.97 -13.83
N ALA A 329 -7.80 -4.04 -14.71
CA ALA A 329 -7.14 -2.74 -14.80
C ALA A 329 -7.21 -1.96 -13.47
N ALA A 330 -8.42 -1.82 -12.90
CA ALA A 330 -8.63 -1.16 -11.61
C ALA A 330 -7.84 -1.83 -10.47
N THR A 331 -7.72 -3.16 -10.50
CA THR A 331 -6.93 -3.92 -9.54
C THR A 331 -5.43 -3.62 -9.66
N LEU A 332 -4.88 -3.64 -10.88
CA LEU A 332 -3.46 -3.38 -11.13
C LEU A 332 -3.07 -1.94 -10.78
N GLU A 333 -3.92 -0.99 -11.16
CA GLU A 333 -3.77 0.43 -10.80
C GLU A 333 -3.71 0.63 -9.29
N THR A 334 -4.66 0.01 -8.58
CA THR A 334 -4.72 0.08 -7.11
C THR A 334 -3.49 -0.57 -6.48
N ALA A 335 -3.06 -1.73 -7.00
CA ALA A 335 -1.89 -2.41 -6.48
C ALA A 335 -0.63 -1.52 -6.57
N ALA A 336 -0.39 -0.96 -7.75
CA ALA A 336 0.76 -0.09 -7.99
C ALA A 336 0.69 1.20 -7.16
N GLY A 337 -0.50 1.83 -7.10
CA GLY A 337 -0.74 3.04 -6.34
C GLY A 337 -0.46 2.86 -4.85
N VAL A 338 -0.99 1.79 -4.24
CA VAL A 338 -0.81 1.53 -2.80
C VAL A 338 0.64 1.18 -2.47
N ILE A 339 1.33 0.41 -3.32
CA ILE A 339 2.77 0.13 -3.14
C ILE A 339 3.56 1.44 -3.10
N ALA A 340 3.38 2.31 -4.08
CA ALA A 340 4.10 3.59 -4.13
C ALA A 340 3.75 4.50 -2.95
N LYS A 341 2.46 4.63 -2.62
CA LYS A 341 2.00 5.35 -1.43
C LYS A 341 2.77 4.89 -0.21
N LYS A 342 2.77 3.58 0.09
CA LYS A 342 3.36 3.03 1.30
C LYS A 342 4.87 3.20 1.39
N LEU A 343 5.57 3.10 0.27
CA LEU A 343 7.00 3.41 0.23
C LEU A 343 7.26 4.88 0.55
N VAL A 344 6.47 5.80 -0.01
CA VAL A 344 6.66 7.25 0.21
C VAL A 344 6.29 7.62 1.64
N GLU A 345 5.24 7.03 2.20
CA GLU A 345 4.86 7.20 3.60
C GLU A 345 6.00 6.81 4.54
N HIS A 346 6.58 5.62 4.33
CA HIS A 346 7.65 5.10 5.18
C HIS A 346 8.93 5.92 5.10
N GLU A 347 9.43 6.15 3.88
CA GLU A 347 10.66 6.92 3.69
C GLU A 347 10.48 8.39 4.10
N GLY A 348 9.35 9.00 3.79
CA GLY A 348 9.04 10.38 4.17
C GLY A 348 8.92 10.56 5.69
N PHE A 349 8.32 9.59 6.39
CA PHE A 349 8.26 9.57 7.85
C PHE A 349 9.67 9.48 8.45
N CYS A 350 10.48 8.50 8.01
CA CYS A 350 11.84 8.32 8.49
C CYS A 350 12.72 9.54 8.22
N TYR A 351 12.62 10.14 7.04
CA TYR A 351 13.34 11.38 6.72
C TYR A 351 12.97 12.49 7.70
N SER A 352 11.68 12.71 7.93
CA SER A 352 11.18 13.76 8.82
C SER A 352 11.61 13.54 10.28
N GLN A 353 11.62 12.29 10.74
CA GLN A 353 12.08 11.94 12.09
C GLN A 353 13.56 12.29 12.28
N VAL A 354 14.40 11.95 11.30
CA VAL A 354 15.83 12.24 11.35
C VAL A 354 16.11 13.75 11.31
N MET A 355 15.36 14.51 10.51
CA MET A 355 15.50 15.96 10.44
C MET A 355 15.03 16.67 11.71
N THR A 356 14.02 16.14 12.40
CA THR A 356 13.49 16.72 13.65
C THR A 356 14.45 16.51 14.83
N GLY A 357 15.23 15.43 14.80
CA GLY A 357 16.26 15.13 15.81
C GLY A 357 17.55 15.97 15.68
N GLN A 358 17.63 16.94 14.76
CA GLN A 358 18.75 17.87 14.71
C GLN A 358 18.58 18.98 15.75
N PRO A 359 19.58 19.22 16.62
CA PRO A 359 19.64 20.50 17.33
C PRO A 359 19.75 21.60 16.28
N ALA A 360 18.90 22.63 16.40
CA ALA A 360 18.94 23.80 15.51
C ALA A 360 20.39 24.29 15.45
N SER A 361 21.00 24.23 14.26
CA SER A 361 22.30 24.83 14.05
C SER A 361 22.18 26.31 14.43
N ASN A 362 23.02 26.75 15.37
CA ASN A 362 23.03 28.13 15.84
C ASN A 362 23.10 29.08 14.63
N PRO A 363 22.25 30.11 14.52
CA PRO A 363 22.31 31.11 13.44
C PRO A 363 23.57 32.02 13.49
N ARG A 364 24.63 31.64 14.23
CA ARG A 364 25.75 32.52 14.55
C ARG A 364 26.91 32.53 13.55
N ASP A 365 26.92 31.63 12.56
CA ASP A 365 27.99 31.59 11.56
C ASP A 365 27.75 32.49 10.31
N GLN A 366 26.79 33.43 10.37
CA GLN A 366 26.60 34.43 9.31
C GLN A 366 27.15 35.84 9.64
N ASN A 367 27.90 36.00 10.74
CA ASN A 367 28.58 37.26 11.05
C ASN A 367 30.08 37.16 10.74
N GLU A 368 30.42 37.10 9.45
CA GLU A 368 31.75 37.49 8.99
C GLU A 368 31.82 39.03 8.96
N PRO A 369 32.77 39.68 9.67
CA PRO A 369 32.92 41.12 9.60
C PRO A 369 33.55 41.55 8.26
N PRO A 370 33.25 42.77 7.77
CA PRO A 370 33.86 43.27 6.55
C PRO A 370 35.36 43.46 6.75
N VAL A 371 36.14 42.80 5.89
CA VAL A 371 37.58 43.07 5.70
C VAL A 371 37.72 44.53 5.30
N LYS A 372 38.49 45.30 6.10
CA LYS A 372 38.99 46.62 5.72
C LYS A 372 40.39 46.50 5.14
#